data_AF-A0A9E6W7M8-F1
#
_entry.id   AF-A0A9E6W7M8-F1
#
_cell.length_a   1.000
_cell.length_b   1.000
_cell.length_c   1.000
_cell.angle_alpha   90.00
_cell.angle_beta   90.00
_cell.angle_gamma   90.00
#
_symmetry.space_group_name_H-M   'P 1'
#
loop_
_entity.id
_entity.type
_entity.pdbx_description
1 polymer ?
#
loop_
_entity_poly.entity_id
_entity_poly.type
_entity_poly.pdbx_seq_one_letter_code
_entity_poly.pdbx_strand_id
1 'polypeptide(L)' 'MKIPVVKHLCETYSLEEITLAEEQLAEGEVPSIQIEGEDEGEQLTHAFAAKYILERVAEGQEFKAALREFTQKVRTSIS' A
#
# COMPACT_ATOMS: atom_id res chain seq x y z
N MET A 1 8.53 -1.15 -5.10
CA MET A 1 7.79 -1.57 -3.89
C MET A 1 8.76 -2.16 -2.87
N LYS A 2 8.89 -1.48 -1.74
CA LYS A 2 9.73 -1.81 -0.60
C LYS A 2 8.85 -2.33 0.53
N ILE A 3 9.00 -3.62 0.84
CA ILE A 3 8.24 -4.29 1.91
C ILE A 3 8.34 -3.56 3.27
N PRO A 4 9.50 -3.03 3.70
CA PRO A 4 9.59 -2.29 4.97
C PRO A 4 8.68 -1.06 5.02
N VAL A 5 8.59 -0.30 3.92
CA VAL A 5 7.72 0.88 3.81
C VAL A 5 6.26 0.47 3.91
N VAL A 6 5.84 -0.55 3.16
CA VAL A 6 4.45 -1.05 3.19
C VAL A 6 4.06 -1.51 4.60
N LYS A 7 4.95 -2.20 5.31
CA LYS A 7 4.71 -2.60 6.71
C LYS A 7 4.53 -1.38 7.61
N HIS A 8 5.43 -0.40 7.50
CA HIS A 8 5.35 0.82 8.29
C HIS A 8 4.02 1.55 8.04
N LEU A 9 3.57 1.65 6.80
CA LEU A 9 2.27 2.24 6.44
C LEU A 9 1.10 1.52 7.12
N CYS A 10 1.04 0.19 7.04
CA CYS A 10 -0.02 -0.61 7.67
C CYS A 10 -0.01 -0.55 9.21
N GLU A 11 1.15 -0.31 9.83
CA GLU A 11 1.30 -0.21 11.28
C GLU A 11 1.02 1.20 11.82
N THR A 12 1.17 2.23 10.97
CA THR A 12 1.13 3.64 11.37
C THR A 12 -0.19 4.31 11.05
N TYR A 13 -0.81 3.95 9.91
CA TYR A 13 -1.99 4.63 9.38
C TYR A 13 -3.18 3.67 9.26
N SER A 14 -4.38 4.24 9.37
CA SER A 14 -5.63 3.52 9.16
C SER A 14 -5.91 3.24 7.68
N LEU A 15 -6.83 2.30 7.41
CA LEU A 15 -7.30 2.02 6.05
C LEU A 15 -7.86 3.28 5.36
N GLU A 16 -8.55 4.13 6.11
CA GLU A 16 -9.14 5.38 5.61
C GLU A 16 -8.05 6.39 5.20
N GLU A 17 -7.04 6.60 6.05
CA GLU A 17 -5.91 7.49 5.74
C GLU A 17 -5.11 6.99 4.53
N ILE A 18 -4.84 5.69 4.45
CA ILE A 18 -4.14 5.09 3.31
C ILE A 18 -4.97 5.22 2.02
N THR A 19 -6.29 5.05 2.10
CA THR A 19 -7.19 5.18 0.94
C THR A 19 -7.18 6.62 0.41
N LEU A 20 -7.30 7.61 1.29
CA LEU A 20 -7.26 9.01 0.91
C LEU A 20 -5.91 9.38 0.27
N ALA A 21 -4.80 8.94 0.87
CA ALA A 21 -3.46 9.22 0.33
C ALA A 21 -3.22 8.55 -1.03
N GLU A 22 -3.77 7.35 -1.25
CA GLU A 22 -3.73 6.66 -2.55
C GLU A 22 -4.51 7.44 -3.61
N GLU A 23 -5.72 7.91 -3.31
CA GLU A 23 -6.51 8.75 -4.22
C GLU A 23 -5.78 10.03 -4.59
N GLN A 24 -5.18 10.72 -3.61
CA GLN A 24 -4.38 11.92 -3.85
C GLN A 24 -3.20 11.66 -4.78
N LEU A 25 -2.45 10.58 -4.56
CA LEU A 25 -1.35 10.18 -5.45
C LEU A 25 -1.85 9.82 -6.85
N ALA A 26 -3.01 9.17 -6.98
CA ALA A 26 -3.59 8.84 -8.28
C ALA A 26 -4.01 10.09 -9.08
N GLU A 27 -4.37 11.18 -8.39
CA GLU A 27 -4.70 12.48 -8.98
C GLU A 27 -3.47 13.38 -9.21
N GLY A 28 -2.27 12.93 -8.82
CA GLY A 28 -1.03 13.72 -8.89
C GLY A 28 -0.96 14.83 -7.83
N GLU A 29 -1.76 14.71 -6.76
CA GLU A 29 -1.72 15.58 -5.60
C GLU A 29 -0.70 15.10 -4.55
N VAL A 30 -0.40 15.99 -3.60
CA VAL A 30 0.46 15.63 -2.47
C VAL A 30 -0.35 14.81 -1.46
N PRO A 31 0.09 13.59 -1.08
CA PRO A 31 -0.64 12.77 -0.13
C PRO A 31 -0.67 13.42 1.26
N SER A 32 -1.78 13.21 1.95
CA SER A 32 -2.04 13.68 3.32
C SER A 32 -1.18 13.00 4.38
N ILE A 33 -0.60 11.85 4.05
CA ILE A 33 0.34 11.10 4.87
C ILE A 33 1.69 10.98 4.17
N GLN A 34 2.75 10.77 4.96
CA GLN A 34 4.07 10.57 4.39
C GLN A 34 4.22 9.13 3.86
N ILE A 35 4.45 9.04 2.55
CA ILE A 35 4.71 7.77 1.87
C ILE A 35 6.13 7.82 1.29
N GLU A 36 7.03 6.98 1.81
CA GLU A 36 8.38 6.88 1.28
C GLU A 36 8.37 6.24 -0.12
N GLY A 37 9.21 6.72 -1.04
CA GLY A 37 9.37 6.19 -2.39
C GLY A 37 10.41 7.00 -3.17
N GLU A 38 11.04 6.38 -4.17
CA GLU A 38 12.00 7.04 -5.06
C GLU A 38 11.31 7.98 -6.06
N ASP A 39 10.07 7.67 -6.41
CA ASP A 39 9.20 8.45 -7.29
C ASP A 39 7.73 8.25 -6.91
N GLU A 40 6.85 9.05 -7.50
CA GLU A 40 5.41 9.04 -7.27
C GLU A 40 4.76 7.69 -7.62
N GLY A 41 5.26 7.01 -8.66
CA GLY A 41 4.80 5.67 -9.03
C GLY A 41 5.16 4.61 -7.98
N GLU A 42 6.36 4.71 -7.39
CA GLU A 42 6.73 3.87 -6.25
C GLU A 42 5.88 4.18 -5.02
N GLN A 43 5.63 5.45 -4.70
CA GLN A 43 4.75 5.85 -3.60
C GLN A 43 3.33 5.31 -3.78
N LEU A 44 2.77 5.46 -4.98
CA LEU A 44 1.44 4.94 -5.32
C LEU A 44 1.39 3.41 -5.17
N THR A 45 2.45 2.72 -5.60
CA THR A 45 2.55 1.26 -5.41
C THR A 45 2.58 0.88 -3.93
N HIS A 46 3.24 1.65 -3.07
CA HIS A 46 3.23 1.42 -1.61
C HIS A 46 1.85 1.66 -1.00
N ALA A 47 1.17 2.74 -1.40
CA ALA A 47 -0.18 3.06 -0.95
C ALA A 47 -1.17 1.94 -1.33
N PHE A 48 -1.15 1.49 -2.59
CA PHE A 48 -1.94 0.36 -3.05
C PHE A 48 -1.68 -0.93 -2.27
N ALA A 49 -0.41 -1.25 -2.02
CA ALA A 49 -0.03 -2.42 -1.26
C ALA A 49 -0.59 -2.37 0.17
N ALA A 50 -0.42 -1.22 0.83
CA ALA A 50 -0.88 -1.02 2.20
C ALA A 50 -2.41 -1.09 2.30
N LYS A 51 -3.12 -0.42 1.37
CA LYS A 51 -4.58 -0.45 1.25
C LYS A 51 -5.08 -1.88 1.13
N TYR A 52 -4.57 -2.60 0.14
CA TYR A 52 -4.96 -3.98 -0.11
C TYR A 52 -4.74 -4.88 1.11
N ILE A 53 -3.60 -4.74 1.80
CA ILE A 53 -3.30 -5.56 2.98
C ILE A 53 -4.26 -5.23 4.12
N LEU A 54 -4.53 -3.96 4.38
CA LEU A 54 -5.44 -3.52 5.44
C LEU A 54 -6.88 -3.99 5.17
N GLU A 55 -7.35 -3.96 3.92
CA GLU A 55 -8.65 -4.52 3.54
C GLU A 55 -8.74 -6.02 3.84
N ARG A 56 -7.74 -6.81 3.41
CA ARG A 56 -7.73 -8.26 3.67
C ARG A 56 -7.67 -8.55 5.17
N VAL A 57 -6.90 -7.77 5.93
CA VAL A 57 -6.83 -7.91 7.39
C VAL A 57 -8.18 -7.59 8.04
N ALA A 58 -8.88 -6.55 7.57
CA ALA A 58 -10.24 -6.23 8.03
C ALA A 58 -11.25 -7.35 7.70
N GLU A 59 -11.05 -8.08 6.61
CA GLU A 59 -11.82 -9.28 6.23
C GLU A 59 -11.42 -10.54 7.04
N GLY A 60 -10.44 -10.44 7.95
CA GLY A 60 -10.00 -11.53 8.83
C GLY A 60 -8.80 -12.34 8.32
N GLN A 61 -8.14 -11.89 7.25
CA GLN A 61 -6.93 -12.52 6.73
C GLN A 61 -5.70 -12.14 7.58
N GLU A 62 -4.80 -13.09 7.81
CA GLU A 62 -3.51 -12.82 8.45
C GLU A 62 -2.67 -11.85 7.62
N PHE A 63 -2.08 -10.83 8.26
CA PHE A 63 -1.24 -9.82 7.61
C PHE A 63 -0.17 -10.43 6.69
N LYS A 64 0.55 -11.46 7.18
CA LYS A 64 1.61 -12.13 6.41
C LYS A 64 1.07 -12.85 5.17
N ALA A 65 -0.16 -13.36 5.23
CA ALA A 65 -0.81 -13.99 4.10
C ALA A 65 -1.19 -12.92 3.06
N ALA A 66 -1.82 -11.82 3.47
CA ALA A 66 -2.19 -10.71 2.59
C ALA A 66 -0.97 -10.07 1.91
N LEU A 67 0.11 -9.81 2.66
CA LEU A 67 1.36 -9.28 2.11
C LEU A 67 1.97 -10.21 1.04
N ARG A 68 1.98 -11.52 1.31
CA ARG A 68 2.49 -12.52 0.37
C ARG A 68 1.62 -12.60 -0.88
N GLU A 69 0.31 -12.50 -0.73
CA GLU A 69 -0.62 -12.50 -1.86
C GLU A 69 -0.38 -11.29 -2.76
N PHE A 70 -0.28 -10.09 -2.18
CA PHE A 70 -0.03 -8.87 -2.95
C PHE A 70 1.32 -8.91 -3.68
N THR A 71 2.39 -9.35 -3.00
CA THR A 71 3.71 -9.50 -3.61
C THR A 71 3.69 -10.45 -4.81
N GLN A 72 2.88 -11.51 -4.75
CA GLN A 72 2.68 -12.42 -5.88
C GLN A 72 1.93 -11.75 -7.03
N LYS A 73 0.85 -11.00 -6.74
CA LYS A 73 0.08 -10.25 -7.76
C LYS A 73 0.98 -9.30 -8.54
N VAL A 74 1.77 -8.48 -7.85
CA VAL A 74 2.71 -7.54 -8.49
C VAL A 74 3.69 -8.30 -9.40
N ARG A 75 4.28 -9.40 -8.93
CA ARG A 75 5.20 -10.21 -9.74
C ARG A 75 4.55 -10.76 -11.01
N THR A 76 3.29 -11.20 -10.92
CA THR A 76 2.56 -11.75 -12.08
C THR A 76 2.06 -10.68 -13.04
N SER A 77 1.81 -9.46 -12.58
CA SER A 77 1.32 -8.35 -13.42
C SER A 77 2.41 -7.71 -14.30
N ILE A 78 3.67 -8.06 -14.08
CA ILE A 78 4.84 -7.54 -14.82
C ILE A 78 5.47 -8.64 -15.71
N SER A 79 4.87 -9.84 -15.77
CA SER A 79 5.35 -10.97 -16.59
C SER A 79 4.70 -11.03 -17.96
#